data_AF-A0A8D8CRK7-F1
#
_entry.id   AF-A0A8D8CRK7-F1
#
_cell.length_a   1.000
_cell.length_b   1.000
_cell.length_c   1.000
_cell.angle_alpha   90.00
_cell.angle_beta   90.00
_cell.angle_gamma   90.00
#
_symmetry.space_group_name_H-M   'P 1'
#
loop_
_entity.id
_entity.type
_entity.pdbx_description
1 polymer ?
#
loop_
_entity_poly.entity_id
_entity_poly.type
_entity_poly.pdbx_seq_one_letter_code
_entity_poly.pdbx_strand_id
1 'polypeptide(L)'
;FEFMNFYSSLIYIAFFKGRFYDYPGDDVARKSEFFRLKGDICDPAGCLSELCIQLAIIMVGKQCWNNFMEYFFPAFYNWWRQRKHKQLTKDESHLHMAWEQDYHLQDPGRLALFDEYLEMIVQYGFVTLFVAAFPLAPLFALLNNIAEIRLDAYKMVTQSRR
;
A
#
# COMPACT_ATOMS: atom_id res chain seq x y z
N PHE A 1 4.63 12.69 5.79
CA PHE A 1 4.39 11.69 6.83
C PHE A 1 4.51 10.29 6.25
N GLU A 2 3.78 10.01 5.17
CA GLU A 2 3.77 8.72 4.45
C GLU A 2 5.15 8.15 4.13
N PHE A 3 6.11 8.98 3.69
CA PHE A 3 7.49 8.53 3.47
C PHE A 3 8.10 7.89 4.73
N MET A 4 8.03 8.56 5.89
CA MET A 4 8.61 8.00 7.11
C MET A 4 7.87 6.73 7.55
N ASN A 5 6.54 6.69 7.38
CA ASN A 5 5.75 5.51 7.74
C ASN A 5 6.13 4.28 6.91
N PHE A 6 6.26 4.43 5.58
CA PHE A 6 6.58 3.33 4.68
C PHE A 6 8.07 2.94 4.67
N TYR A 7 8.98 3.91 4.78
CA TYR A 7 10.42 3.65 4.61
C TYR A 7 11.19 3.51 5.92
N SER A 8 10.69 4.00 7.06
CA SER A 8 11.46 3.98 8.32
C SER A 8 11.87 2.58 8.74
N SER A 9 10.96 1.59 8.66
CA SER A 9 11.25 0.21 9.04
C SER A 9 12.32 -0.41 8.15
N LEU A 10 12.26 -0.18 6.84
CA LEU A 10 13.24 -0.68 5.87
C LEU A 10 14.60 0.01 6.01
N ILE A 11 14.62 1.32 6.24
CA ILE A 11 15.85 2.09 6.48
C ILE A 11 16.50 1.61 7.79
N TYR A 12 15.70 1.36 8.84
CA TYR A 12 16.20 0.80 10.09
C TYR A 12 16.89 -0.56 9.86
N ILE A 13 16.23 -1.46 9.14
CA ILE A 13 16.77 -2.80 8.86
C ILE A 13 18.01 -2.74 7.95
N ALA A 14 18.01 -1.85 6.95
CA ALA A 14 19.12 -1.71 6.02
C ALA A 14 20.40 -1.14 6.66
N PHE A 15 20.28 -0.14 7.54
CA PHE A 15 21.43 0.65 7.99
C PHE A 15 21.75 0.54 9.49
N PHE A 16 20.75 0.29 10.34
CA PHE A 16 20.89 0.37 11.79
C PHE A 16 20.82 -1.00 12.46
N LYS A 17 19.99 -1.93 11.95
CA LYS A 17 19.86 -3.28 12.49
C LYS A 17 21.16 -4.08 12.30
N GLY A 18 21.62 -4.73 13.37
CA GLY A 18 22.88 -5.49 13.35
C GLY A 18 24.17 -4.68 13.23
N ARG A 19 24.11 -3.33 13.30
CA ARG A 19 25.31 -2.47 13.35
C ARG A 19 25.69 -2.04 14.78
N PHE A 20 24.72 -2.03 15.67
CA PHE A 20 24.87 -1.69 17.09
C PHE A 20 24.61 -2.93 17.96
N TYR A 21 25.34 -4.02 17.73
CA TYR A 21 25.24 -5.24 18.54
C TYR A 21 26.41 -5.36 19.51
N ASP A 22 26.11 -5.76 20.73
CA ASP A 22 27.11 -6.15 21.72
C ASP A 22 27.34 -7.65 21.68
N TYR A 23 28.61 -8.05 21.70
CA TYR A 23 28.98 -9.44 21.95
C TYR A 23 29.09 -9.69 23.46
N PRO A 24 28.83 -10.91 23.95
CA PRO A 24 28.75 -11.21 25.39
C PRO A 24 30.06 -11.01 26.18
N GLY A 25 31.14 -10.57 25.54
CA GLY A 25 32.45 -10.26 26.13
C GLY A 25 32.86 -8.79 26.08
N ASP A 26 32.01 -7.86 25.64
CA ASP A 26 32.38 -6.44 25.58
C ASP A 26 32.14 -5.73 26.94
N ASP A 27 33.23 -5.46 27.66
CA ASP A 27 33.18 -4.83 28.99
C ASP A 27 32.89 -3.31 28.94
N VAL A 28 33.10 -2.66 27.79
CA VAL A 28 32.85 -1.23 27.60
C VAL A 28 31.35 -0.97 27.47
N ALA A 29 30.65 -1.81 26.70
CA ALA A 29 29.22 -1.67 26.48
C ALA A 29 28.38 -2.06 27.72
N ARG A 30 28.85 -3.05 28.49
CA ARG A 30 28.24 -3.47 29.77
C ARG A 30 28.26 -2.38 30.85
N LYS A 31 29.19 -1.41 30.78
CA LYS A 31 29.37 -0.36 31.80
C LYS A 31 28.55 0.91 31.57
N SER A 32 28.04 1.16 30.37
CA SER A 32 27.26 2.38 30.11
C SER A 32 25.75 2.07 30.17
N GLU A 33 24.99 2.83 30.97
CA GLU A 33 23.54 2.62 31.11
C GLU A 33 22.78 2.83 29.78
N PHE A 34 23.36 3.60 28.85
CA PHE A 34 22.80 3.85 27.53
C PHE A 34 22.90 2.65 26.57
N PHE A 35 23.97 1.84 26.64
CA PHE A 35 24.14 0.62 25.82
C PHE A 35 23.47 -0.62 26.42
N ARG A 36 22.77 -0.49 27.56
CA ARG A 36 22.02 -1.62 28.15
C ARG A 36 20.76 -2.02 27.37
N LEU A 37 20.44 -1.31 26.29
CA LEU A 37 19.44 -1.68 25.30
C LEU A 37 19.98 -2.84 24.47
N LYS A 38 19.38 -4.02 24.61
CA LYS A 38 19.70 -5.21 23.82
C LYS A 38 19.45 -4.89 22.35
N GLY A 39 20.50 -4.64 21.58
CA GLY A 39 20.41 -4.35 20.15
C GLY A 39 19.80 -5.53 19.39
N ASP A 40 19.00 -5.24 18.37
CA ASP A 40 18.43 -6.26 17.49
C ASP A 40 19.54 -6.92 16.66
N ILE A 41 19.68 -8.23 16.82
CA ILE A 41 20.68 -9.06 16.13
C ILE A 41 20.05 -9.60 14.83
N CYS A 42 20.82 -9.64 13.75
CA CYS A 42 20.38 -10.26 12.50
C CYS A 42 20.29 -11.79 12.66
N ASP A 43 19.36 -12.42 11.94
CA ASP A 43 19.36 -13.87 11.77
C ASP A 43 20.71 -14.38 11.19
N PRO A 44 21.21 -15.59 11.51
CA PRO A 44 22.40 -16.19 10.90
C PRO A 44 22.44 -16.18 9.36
N ALA A 45 21.28 -16.11 8.69
CA ALA A 45 21.18 -15.94 7.23
C ALA A 45 21.52 -14.51 6.73
N GLY A 46 21.56 -13.52 7.63
CA GLY A 46 21.90 -12.12 7.38
C GLY A 46 20.70 -11.17 7.38
N CYS A 47 20.94 -9.89 7.70
CA CYS A 47 19.88 -8.87 7.68
C CYS A 47 19.33 -8.56 6.28
N LEU A 48 20.10 -8.86 5.22
CA LEU A 48 19.68 -8.63 3.83
C LEU A 48 18.51 -9.55 3.45
N SER A 49 18.49 -10.81 3.89
CA SER A 49 17.37 -11.72 3.62
C SER A 49 16.08 -11.29 4.31
N GLU A 50 16.16 -10.78 5.54
CA GLU A 50 14.99 -10.21 6.23
C GLU A 50 14.42 -9.01 5.46
N LEU A 51 15.31 -8.13 4.98
CA LEU A 51 14.92 -6.97 4.18
C LEU A 51 14.28 -7.38 2.83
N CYS A 52 14.83 -8.38 2.14
CA CYS A 52 14.25 -8.92 0.92
C CYS A 52 12.84 -9.47 1.14
N ILE A 53 12.64 -10.26 2.20
CA ILE A 53 11.33 -10.84 2.52
C ILE A 53 10.32 -9.73 2.84
N GLN A 54 10.72 -8.74 3.63
CA GLN A 54 9.84 -7.62 3.96
C GLN A 54 9.47 -6.80 2.71
N LEU A 55 10.43 -6.51 1.83
CA LEU A 55 10.16 -5.84 0.56
C LEU A 55 9.21 -6.65 -0.32
N ALA A 56 9.42 -7.97 -0.42
CA ALA A 56 8.54 -8.84 -1.19
C ALA A 56 7.10 -8.84 -0.64
N ILE A 57 6.94 -8.91 0.69
CA ILE A 57 5.62 -8.85 1.35
C ILE A 57 4.96 -7.50 1.10
N ILE A 58 5.69 -6.38 1.19
CA ILE A 58 5.11 -5.05 0.96
C ILE A 58 4.74 -4.88 -0.52
N MET A 59 5.64 -5.20 -1.45
CA MET A 59 5.42 -4.97 -2.87
C MET A 59 4.33 -5.85 -3.49
N VAL A 60 4.24 -7.11 -3.05
CA VAL A 60 3.20 -8.03 -3.54
C VAL A 60 1.96 -7.93 -2.68
N GLY A 61 2.11 -8.03 -1.37
CA GLY A 61 0.99 -8.08 -0.43
C GLY A 61 0.20 -6.77 -0.36
N LYS A 62 0.88 -5.63 -0.17
CA LYS A 62 0.19 -4.34 -0.10
C LYS A 62 -0.49 -4.01 -1.42
N GLN A 63 0.17 -4.25 -2.56
CA GLN A 63 -0.45 -3.98 -3.86
C GLN A 63 -1.68 -4.88 -4.07
N CYS A 64 -1.55 -6.19 -3.87
CA CYS A 64 -2.70 -7.09 -4.05
C CYS A 64 -3.87 -6.70 -3.14
N TRP A 65 -3.58 -6.28 -1.90
CA TRP A 65 -4.60 -5.81 -0.97
C TRP A 65 -5.25 -4.50 -1.41
N ASN A 66 -4.45 -3.52 -1.82
CA ASN A 66 -4.94 -2.23 -2.30
C ASN A 66 -5.81 -2.41 -3.55
N ASN A 67 -5.31 -3.11 -4.58
CA ASN A 67 -6.04 -3.38 -5.82
C ASN A 67 -7.37 -4.13 -5.56
N PHE A 68 -7.36 -5.06 -4.60
CA PHE A 68 -8.58 -5.78 -4.20
C PHE A 68 -9.59 -4.85 -3.54
N MET A 69 -9.15 -4.04 -2.57
CA MET A 69 -10.03 -3.10 -1.87
C MET A 69 -10.53 -2.00 -2.78
N GLU A 70 -9.70 -1.51 -3.69
CA GLU A 70 -10.06 -0.50 -4.67
C GLU A 70 -11.11 -0.98 -5.66
N TYR A 71 -11.07 -2.25 -6.06
CA TYR A 71 -12.15 -2.82 -6.86
C TYR A 71 -13.41 -3.07 -6.04
N PHE A 72 -13.26 -3.70 -4.86
CA PHE A 72 -14.39 -4.19 -4.08
C PHE A 72 -15.18 -3.08 -3.39
N PHE A 73 -14.48 -2.10 -2.79
CA PHE A 73 -15.09 -1.05 -1.97
C PHE A 73 -16.10 -0.18 -2.74
N PRO A 74 -15.78 0.43 -3.89
CA PRO A 74 -16.73 1.26 -4.61
C PRO A 74 -17.87 0.43 -5.23
N ALA A 75 -17.58 -0.78 -5.72
CA ALA A 75 -18.60 -1.68 -6.25
C ALA A 75 -19.62 -2.08 -5.17
N PHE A 76 -19.14 -2.43 -3.98
CA PHE A 76 -19.98 -2.75 -2.84
C PHE A 76 -20.78 -1.54 -2.35
N TYR A 77 -20.15 -0.37 -2.24
CA TYR A 77 -20.81 0.85 -1.78
C TYR A 77 -21.92 1.29 -2.76
N ASN A 78 -21.63 1.30 -4.06
CA ASN A 78 -22.61 1.64 -5.10
C ASN A 78 -23.77 0.64 -5.12
N TRP A 79 -23.48 -0.66 -5.05
CA TRP A 79 -24.50 -1.70 -4.95
C TRP A 79 -25.38 -1.55 -3.71
N TRP A 80 -24.79 -1.26 -2.56
CA TRP A 80 -25.52 -1.07 -1.30
C TRP A 80 -26.42 0.17 -1.37
N ARG A 81 -25.91 1.28 -1.91
CA ARG A 81 -26.67 2.53 -2.11
C ARG A 81 -27.84 2.33 -3.07
N GLN A 82 -27.62 1.65 -4.20
CA GLN A 82 -28.67 1.32 -5.16
C GLN A 82 -29.77 0.45 -4.53
N ARG A 83 -29.39 -0.57 -3.74
CA ARG A 83 -30.38 -1.41 -3.03
C ARG A 83 -31.21 -0.62 -2.03
N LYS A 84 -30.58 0.25 -1.24
CA LYS A 84 -31.28 1.11 -0.27
C LYS A 84 -32.24 2.08 -0.97
N HIS A 85 -31.84 2.64 -2.11
CA HIS A 85 -32.69 3.54 -2.89
C HIS A 85 -33.89 2.81 -3.50
N LYS A 86 -33.67 1.62 -4.09
CA LYS A 86 -34.75 0.79 -4.64
C LYS A 86 -35.75 0.32 -3.57
N GLN A 87 -35.31 0.13 -2.33
CA GLN A 87 -36.22 -0.18 -1.22
C GLN A 87 -37.07 1.01 -0.78
N LEU A 88 -36.55 2.24 -0.89
CA LEU A 88 -37.28 3.47 -0.55
C LEU A 88 -38.30 3.82 -1.65
N THR A 89 -37.92 3.68 -2.91
CA THR A 89 -38.74 4.04 -4.07
C THR A 89 -39.49 2.81 -4.58
N LYS A 90 -40.73 2.59 -4.09
CA LYS A 90 -41.62 1.48 -4.52
C LYS A 90 -42.25 1.68 -5.91
N ASP A 91 -41.87 2.72 -6.62
CA ASP A 91 -42.48 3.09 -7.89
C ASP A 91 -41.80 2.35 -9.05
N GLU A 92 -42.35 1.20 -9.45
CA GLU A 92 -41.82 0.37 -10.54
C GLU A 92 -42.01 0.99 -11.93
N SER A 93 -42.79 2.07 -12.05
CA SER A 93 -43.20 2.65 -13.32
C SER A 93 -42.33 3.82 -13.82
N HIS A 94 -41.40 4.31 -13.00
CA HIS A 94 -40.58 5.48 -13.35
C HIS A 94 -39.40 5.08 -14.23
N LEU A 95 -39.31 5.67 -15.44
CA LEU A 95 -38.14 5.52 -16.29
C LEU A 95 -36.95 6.24 -15.64
N HIS A 96 -35.94 5.50 -15.19
CA HIS A 96 -34.72 6.10 -14.67
C HIS A 96 -33.97 6.87 -15.74
N MET A 97 -33.83 8.18 -15.55
CA MET A 97 -33.05 9.04 -16.43
C MET A 97 -31.55 8.87 -16.17
N ALA A 98 -30.71 9.12 -17.17
CA ALA A 98 -29.25 8.93 -17.06
C ALA A 98 -28.62 9.72 -15.90
N TRP A 99 -29.12 10.94 -15.63
CA TRP A 99 -28.63 11.78 -14.53
C TRP A 99 -28.97 11.22 -13.14
N GLU A 100 -30.09 10.49 -13.00
CA GLU A 100 -30.46 9.83 -11.73
C GLU A 100 -29.47 8.71 -11.43
N GLN A 101 -29.09 7.93 -12.45
CA GLN A 101 -28.11 6.87 -12.32
C GLN A 101 -26.76 7.45 -11.90
N ASP A 102 -26.28 8.51 -12.59
CA ASP A 102 -25.03 9.20 -12.28
C ASP A 102 -25.00 9.80 -10.86
N TYR A 103 -26.15 10.28 -10.36
CA TYR A 103 -26.26 10.81 -8.99
C TYR A 103 -26.03 9.74 -7.91
N HIS A 104 -26.30 8.47 -8.21
CA HIS A 104 -26.10 7.39 -7.26
C HIS A 104 -24.65 6.90 -7.17
N LEU A 105 -23.80 7.19 -8.17
CA LEU A 105 -22.38 6.84 -8.11
C LEU A 105 -21.62 7.68 -7.06
N GLN A 106 -20.43 7.21 -6.72
CA GLN A 106 -19.57 7.86 -5.75
C GLN A 106 -18.90 9.08 -6.37
N ASP A 107 -18.85 10.18 -5.61
CA ASP A 107 -18.06 11.35 -6.00
C ASP A 107 -16.59 11.08 -5.64
N PRO A 108 -15.66 11.12 -6.61
CA PRO A 108 -14.24 10.87 -6.34
C PRO A 108 -13.61 11.95 -5.45
N GLY A 109 -14.22 13.13 -5.30
CA GLY A 109 -13.68 14.22 -4.50
C GLY A 109 -12.44 14.87 -5.13
N ARG A 110 -12.03 16.02 -4.58
CA ARG A 110 -10.92 16.82 -5.13
C ARG A 110 -9.53 16.21 -4.89
N LEU A 111 -9.40 15.26 -3.96
CA LEU A 111 -8.13 14.65 -3.56
C LEU A 111 -7.93 13.22 -4.08
N ALA A 112 -8.88 12.60 -4.78
CA ALA A 112 -8.72 11.21 -5.25
C ALA A 112 -7.43 10.99 -6.06
N LEU A 113 -7.15 11.90 -7.00
CA LEU A 113 -5.92 11.82 -7.80
C LEU A 113 -4.66 11.92 -6.93
N PHE A 114 -4.69 12.70 -5.84
CA PHE A 114 -3.51 12.83 -4.98
C PHE A 114 -3.14 11.50 -4.33
N ASP A 115 -4.13 10.75 -3.85
CA ASP A 115 -3.91 9.45 -3.22
C ASP A 115 -3.43 8.41 -4.25
N GLU A 116 -3.99 8.41 -5.47
CA GLU A 116 -3.54 7.56 -6.60
C GLU A 116 -2.07 7.87 -6.99
N TYR A 117 -1.71 9.15 -7.11
CA TYR A 117 -0.33 9.55 -7.39
C TYR A 117 0.63 9.19 -6.25
N LEU A 118 0.19 9.34 -5.00
CA LEU A 118 0.98 9.02 -3.83
C LEU A 118 1.35 7.53 -3.81
N GLU A 119 0.40 6.64 -4.12
CA GLU A 119 0.64 5.21 -4.22
C GLU A 119 1.73 4.88 -5.25
N MET A 120 1.63 5.45 -6.45
CA MET A 120 2.62 5.26 -7.51
C MET A 120 4.02 5.79 -7.12
N ILE A 121 4.09 6.95 -6.46
CA ILE A 121 5.37 7.52 -6.00
C ILE A 121 6.01 6.65 -4.91
N VAL A 122 5.22 6.11 -4.00
CA VAL A 122 5.71 5.19 -2.96
C VAL A 122 6.24 3.90 -3.59
N GLN A 123 5.54 3.34 -4.58
CA GLN A 123 6.02 2.17 -5.32
C GLN A 123 7.35 2.46 -6.04
N TYR A 124 7.46 3.62 -6.70
CA TYR A 124 8.69 4.05 -7.36
C TYR A 124 9.87 4.18 -6.39
N GLY A 125 9.64 4.71 -5.18
CA GLY A 125 10.68 4.80 -4.16
C GLY A 125 11.14 3.44 -3.64
N PHE A 126 10.25 2.45 -3.49
CA PHE A 126 10.66 1.07 -3.18
C PHE A 126 11.56 0.48 -4.27
N VAL A 127 11.18 0.67 -5.54
CA VAL A 127 11.96 0.17 -6.67
C VAL A 127 13.32 0.84 -6.74
N THR A 128 13.42 2.16 -6.59
CA THR A 128 14.69 2.87 -6.78
C THR A 128 15.64 2.79 -5.58
N LEU A 129 15.13 2.88 -4.35
CA LEU A 129 15.97 2.91 -3.14
C LEU A 129 16.48 1.52 -2.74
N PHE A 130 15.74 0.46 -3.07
CA PHE A 130 16.04 -0.90 -2.61
C PHE A 130 16.30 -1.92 -3.73
N VAL A 131 16.49 -1.49 -4.98
CA VAL A 131 16.82 -2.38 -6.11
C VAL A 131 18.08 -3.22 -5.85
N ALA A 132 19.07 -2.65 -5.14
CA ALA A 132 20.31 -3.34 -4.82
C ALA A 132 20.10 -4.56 -3.90
N ALA A 133 19.05 -4.52 -3.07
CA ALA A 133 18.68 -5.64 -2.20
C ALA A 133 17.78 -6.65 -2.92
N PHE A 134 16.86 -6.19 -3.78
CA PHE A 134 15.95 -7.06 -4.52
C PHE A 134 15.88 -6.70 -6.00
N PRO A 135 16.68 -7.34 -6.87
CA PRO A 135 16.78 -6.98 -8.28
C PRO A 135 15.50 -7.28 -9.09
N LEU A 136 14.61 -8.13 -8.56
CA LEU A 136 13.33 -8.47 -9.20
C LEU A 136 12.22 -7.46 -8.89
N ALA A 137 12.46 -6.46 -8.02
CA ALA A 137 11.48 -5.42 -7.70
C ALA A 137 10.87 -4.73 -8.94
N PRO A 138 11.66 -4.31 -9.96
CA PRO A 138 11.09 -3.62 -11.11
C PRO A 138 10.10 -4.47 -11.91
N LEU A 139 10.29 -5.80 -11.94
CA LEU A 139 9.40 -6.71 -12.66
C LEU A 139 8.03 -6.81 -11.97
N PHE A 140 8.00 -6.96 -10.64
CA PHE A 140 6.74 -6.95 -9.89
C PHE A 140 6.03 -5.61 -9.97
N ALA A 141 6.79 -4.51 -9.93
CA ALA A 141 6.23 -3.19 -10.09
C ALA A 141 5.58 -3.00 -11.48
N LEU A 142 6.19 -3.53 -12.54
CA LEU A 142 5.63 -3.48 -13.88
C LEU A 142 4.32 -4.28 -13.99
N LEU A 143 4.26 -5.48 -13.42
CA LEU A 143 3.03 -6.29 -13.41
C LEU A 143 1.90 -5.59 -12.66
N ASN A 144 2.21 -5.02 -11.49
CA ASN A 144 1.26 -4.24 -10.71
C ASN A 144 0.76 -3.03 -11.50
N ASN A 145 1.64 -2.24 -12.12
CA ASN A 145 1.25 -1.07 -12.91
C ASN A 145 0.33 -1.42 -14.09
N ILE A 146 0.57 -2.57 -14.76
CA ILE A 146 -0.31 -3.02 -15.86
C ILE A 146 -1.72 -3.34 -15.33
N ALA A 147 -1.82 -3.99 -14.17
CA ALA A 147 -3.11 -4.28 -13.53
C ALA A 147 -3.79 -2.98 -13.06
N GLU A 148 -3.02 -2.09 -12.43
CA GLU A 148 -3.49 -0.82 -11.89
C GLU A 148 -4.16 0.05 -12.95
N ILE A 149 -3.50 0.26 -14.10
CA ILE A 149 -4.03 1.06 -15.20
C ILE A 149 -5.41 0.56 -15.66
N ARG A 150 -5.64 -0.76 -15.62
CA ARG A 150 -6.93 -1.36 -16.00
C ARG A 150 -7.97 -1.17 -14.90
N LEU A 151 -7.59 -1.32 -13.64
CA LEU A 151 -8.48 -1.16 -12.49
C LEU A 151 -8.91 0.30 -12.31
N ASP A 152 -7.98 1.25 -12.40
CA ASP A 152 -8.25 2.69 -12.34
C ASP A 152 -9.18 3.15 -13.45
N ALA A 153 -8.90 2.71 -14.69
CA ALA A 153 -9.77 3.01 -15.83
C ALA A 153 -11.19 2.46 -15.60
N TYR A 154 -11.32 1.24 -15.07
CA TYR A 154 -12.62 0.65 -14.76
C TYR A 154 -13.35 1.40 -13.65
N LYS A 155 -12.64 1.77 -12.58
CA LYS A 155 -13.14 2.54 -11.43
C LYS A 155 -13.70 3.90 -11.89
N MET A 156 -12.92 4.65 -12.66
CA MET A 156 -13.33 5.97 -13.16
C MET A 156 -14.50 5.91 -14.15
N VAL A 157 -14.57 4.87 -14.99
CA VAL A 157 -15.62 4.76 -16.02
C VAL A 157 -16.94 4.23 -15.45
N THR A 158 -16.90 3.33 -14.46
CA THR A 158 -18.10 2.60 -14.01
C THR A 158 -18.52 2.88 -12.58
N GLN A 159 -17.61 3.35 -11.70
CA GLN A 159 -17.88 3.49 -10.27
C GLN A 159 -17.87 4.94 -9.78
N SER A 160 -17.25 5.84 -10.52
CA SER A 160 -17.19 7.26 -10.22
C SER A 160 -18.19 8.07 -11.04
N ARG A 161 -18.78 9.09 -10.41
CA ARG A 161 -19.57 10.12 -11.11
C ARG A 161 -18.64 10.99 -11.96
N ARG A 162 -19.12 11.40 -13.14
CA ARG A 162 -18.43 12.33 -14.04
C ARG A 162 -18.44 13.77 -13.54
#